data_AF-A0A4Q3VGK3-F1
#
_entry.id   AF-A0A4Q3VGK3-F1
#
_cell.length_a   1.000
_cell.length_b   1.000
_cell.length_c   1.000
_cell.angle_alpha   90.00
_cell.angle_beta   90.00
_cell.angle_gamma   90.00
#
_symmetry.space_group_name_H-M   'P 1'
#
loop_
_entity.id
_entity.type
_entity.pdbx_description
1 polymer ?
#
loop_
_entity_poly.entity_id
_entity_poly.type
_entity_poly.pdbx_seq_one_letter_code
_entity_poly.pdbx_strand_id
1 'polypeptide(L)'
;MSAGSALLPFGFTALESEIYGFLARESPATGYRIAQGIEKPAANVYKALQTLESKGAVLVEDEGDARQMRAVPAEELLTRLSREFQAHQKAAREAFARVARPTEDERVYTFRSVDAALAQARDRLAEATQVVVAALGEEALAALQEDLAAVRERGVDVALLTVDGGEEDIFEGADSDELRLAVDARAALVGRLGIDPWIVASRGTTFAEGVHRGLAAEIALAHIHEELEDGAGSKRISRALEKLRLPPQSR
;
A
#
# COMPACT_ATOMS: atom_id res chain seq x y z
N MET A 1 -20.45 -8.75 -0.13
CA MET A 1 -20.00 -9.82 -1.04
C MET A 1 -20.88 -11.04 -0.84
N SER A 2 -21.26 -11.76 -1.90
CA SER A 2 -21.96 -13.04 -1.75
C SER A 2 -20.95 -14.17 -1.64
N ALA A 3 -21.33 -15.32 -1.06
CA ALA A 3 -20.49 -16.51 -1.03
C ALA A 3 -20.04 -16.93 -2.44
N GLY A 4 -20.88 -16.68 -3.45
CA GLY A 4 -20.61 -16.99 -4.85
C GLY A 4 -19.55 -16.10 -5.51
N SER A 5 -19.16 -14.96 -4.92
CA SER A 5 -18.09 -14.10 -5.44
C SER A 5 -16.87 -13.97 -4.53
N ALA A 6 -16.88 -14.62 -3.38
CA ALA A 6 -15.85 -14.46 -2.35
C ALA A 6 -14.46 -14.98 -2.78
N LEU A 7 -14.37 -15.90 -3.75
CA LEU A 7 -13.10 -16.46 -4.19
C LEU A 7 -12.47 -15.70 -5.38
N LEU A 8 -13.17 -14.74 -6.00
CA LEU A 8 -12.64 -13.98 -7.15
C LEU A 8 -11.31 -13.27 -6.84
N PRO A 9 -11.14 -12.58 -5.69
CA PRO A 9 -9.87 -11.92 -5.36
C PRO A 9 -8.68 -12.87 -5.24
N PHE A 10 -8.93 -14.17 -5.06
CA PHE A 10 -7.91 -15.22 -4.93
C PHE A 10 -7.62 -15.95 -6.26
N GLY A 11 -8.07 -15.41 -7.39
CA GLY A 11 -7.80 -15.97 -8.71
C GLY A 11 -8.72 -17.13 -9.13
N PHE A 12 -9.89 -17.25 -8.50
CA PHE A 12 -10.94 -18.17 -8.95
C PHE A 12 -11.88 -17.49 -9.93
N THR A 13 -12.41 -18.25 -10.87
CA THR A 13 -13.44 -17.73 -11.78
C THR A 13 -14.78 -17.58 -11.06
N ALA A 14 -15.70 -16.81 -11.65
CA ALA A 14 -17.06 -16.67 -11.11
C ALA A 14 -17.77 -18.03 -10.98
N LEU A 15 -17.60 -18.92 -11.96
CA LEU A 15 -18.17 -20.27 -11.93
C LEU A 15 -17.54 -21.13 -10.83
N GLU A 16 -16.22 -21.06 -10.66
CA GLU A 16 -15.52 -21.79 -9.58
C GLU A 16 -15.99 -21.33 -8.19
N SER A 17 -16.13 -20.02 -8.00
CA SER A 17 -16.60 -19.43 -6.75
C SER A 17 -18.07 -19.79 -6.46
N GLU A 18 -18.91 -19.85 -7.49
CA GLU A 18 -20.31 -20.28 -7.39
C GLU A 18 -20.43 -21.78 -7.02
N ILE A 19 -19.65 -22.65 -7.67
CA ILE A 19 -19.60 -24.09 -7.36
C ILE A 19 -19.11 -24.32 -5.93
N TYR A 20 -18.04 -23.65 -5.53
CA TYR A 20 -17.52 -23.76 -4.17
C TYR A 20 -18.54 -23.27 -3.14
N GLY A 21 -19.21 -22.14 -3.41
CA GLY A 21 -20.28 -21.62 -2.56
C GLY A 21 -21.49 -22.56 -2.45
N PHE A 22 -21.83 -23.29 -3.51
CA PHE A 22 -22.83 -24.36 -3.47
C PHE A 22 -22.36 -25.49 -2.54
N LEU A 23 -21.16 -26.02 -2.78
CA LEU A 23 -20.60 -27.14 -1.99
C LEU A 23 -20.40 -26.78 -0.52
N ALA A 24 -20.03 -25.53 -0.19
CA ALA A 24 -19.90 -25.08 1.19
C ALA A 24 -21.22 -25.16 1.98
N ARG A 25 -22.37 -25.09 1.29
CA ARG A 25 -23.70 -25.27 1.90
C ARG A 25 -24.20 -26.70 1.78
N GLU A 26 -23.92 -27.35 0.66
CA GLU A 26 -24.48 -28.62 0.24
C GLU A 26 -23.36 -29.59 -0.16
N SER A 27 -22.65 -30.13 0.83
CA SER A 27 -21.64 -31.17 0.67
C SER A 27 -22.02 -32.45 1.43
N PRO A 28 -21.70 -33.64 0.89
CA PRO A 28 -21.14 -33.87 -0.45
C PRO A 28 -22.22 -33.79 -1.55
N ALA A 29 -21.81 -33.57 -2.81
CA ALA A 29 -22.72 -33.56 -3.95
C ALA A 29 -22.07 -34.10 -5.23
N THR A 30 -22.86 -34.68 -6.13
CA THR A 30 -22.39 -35.09 -7.46
C THR A 30 -22.29 -33.88 -8.41
N GLY A 31 -21.42 -33.96 -9.42
CA GLY A 31 -21.27 -32.90 -10.43
C GLY A 31 -22.59 -32.53 -11.13
N TYR A 32 -23.47 -33.51 -11.33
CA TYR A 32 -24.81 -33.28 -11.88
C TYR A 32 -25.71 -32.47 -10.94
N ARG A 33 -25.74 -32.82 -9.64
CA ARG A 33 -26.53 -32.10 -8.63
C ARG A 33 -26.03 -30.67 -8.46
N ILE A 34 -24.72 -30.45 -8.49
CA ILE A 34 -24.12 -29.12 -8.47
C ILE A 34 -24.62 -28.32 -9.67
N ALA A 35 -24.49 -28.87 -10.89
CA ALA A 35 -24.90 -28.20 -12.12
C ALA A 35 -26.39 -27.81 -12.13
N GLN A 36 -27.26 -28.67 -11.60
CA GLN A 36 -28.66 -28.35 -11.39
C GLN A 36 -28.86 -27.24 -10.35
N GLY A 37 -28.17 -27.31 -9.21
CA GLY A 37 -28.33 -26.35 -8.11
C GLY A 37 -27.81 -24.94 -8.41
N ILE A 38 -26.88 -24.79 -9.35
CA ILE A 38 -26.38 -23.48 -9.80
C ILE A 38 -26.89 -23.09 -11.20
N GLU A 39 -27.77 -23.90 -11.79
CA GLU A 39 -28.36 -23.68 -13.11
C GLU A 39 -27.32 -23.42 -14.23
N LYS A 40 -26.24 -24.20 -14.25
CA LYS A 40 -25.16 -24.11 -15.27
C LYS A 40 -25.04 -25.40 -16.09
N PRO A 41 -24.56 -25.33 -17.35
CA PRO A 41 -24.33 -26.52 -18.16
C PRO A 41 -23.34 -27.49 -17.49
N ALA A 42 -23.73 -28.76 -17.39
CA ALA A 42 -22.94 -29.79 -16.70
C ALA A 42 -21.48 -29.86 -17.21
N ALA A 43 -21.26 -29.76 -18.52
CA ALA A 43 -19.92 -29.78 -19.11
C ALA A 43 -18.99 -28.68 -18.53
N ASN A 44 -19.52 -27.48 -18.30
CA ASN A 44 -18.75 -26.37 -17.72
C ASN A 44 -18.47 -26.60 -16.22
N VAL A 45 -19.44 -27.18 -15.51
CA VAL A 45 -19.31 -27.52 -14.09
C VAL A 45 -18.25 -28.59 -13.88
N TYR A 46 -18.25 -29.66 -14.67
CA TYR A 46 -17.20 -30.69 -14.59
C TYR A 46 -15.81 -30.13 -14.89
N LYS A 47 -15.69 -29.23 -15.88
CA LYS A 47 -14.42 -28.55 -16.17
C LYS A 47 -13.96 -27.68 -15.00
N ALA A 48 -14.87 -26.91 -14.40
CA ALA A 48 -14.55 -26.07 -13.25
C ALA A 48 -14.25 -26.89 -11.99
N LEU A 49 -14.90 -28.04 -11.79
CA LEU A 49 -14.61 -28.98 -10.70
C LEU A 49 -13.20 -29.55 -10.82
N GLN A 50 -12.73 -29.89 -12.02
CA GLN A 50 -11.34 -30.32 -12.24
C GLN A 50 -10.34 -29.22 -11.84
N THR A 51 -10.64 -27.96 -12.15
CA THR A 51 -9.80 -26.83 -11.73
C THR A 51 -9.88 -26.59 -10.22
N LEU A 52 -11.04 -26.75 -9.60
CA LEU A 52 -11.20 -26.63 -8.15
C LEU A 52 -10.46 -27.74 -7.39
N GLU A 53 -10.49 -28.96 -7.91
CA GLU A 53 -9.73 -30.09 -7.40
C GLU A 53 -8.22 -29.83 -7.50
N SER A 54 -7.73 -29.38 -8.67
CA SER A 54 -6.30 -29.08 -8.85
C SER A 54 -5.82 -27.90 -8.01
N LYS A 55 -6.70 -26.93 -7.75
CA LYS A 55 -6.46 -25.83 -6.79
C LYS A 55 -6.62 -26.26 -5.33
N GLY A 56 -7.03 -27.51 -5.05
CA GLY A 56 -7.26 -28.05 -3.70
C GLY A 56 -8.41 -27.37 -2.95
N ALA A 57 -9.40 -26.83 -3.66
CA ALA A 57 -10.60 -26.23 -3.09
C ALA A 57 -11.74 -27.25 -2.93
N VAL A 58 -11.68 -28.36 -3.67
CA VAL A 58 -12.66 -29.45 -3.62
C VAL A 58 -11.92 -30.77 -3.51
N LEU A 59 -12.44 -31.67 -2.68
CA LEU A 59 -12.02 -33.06 -2.58
C LEU A 59 -12.99 -33.95 -3.33
N VAL A 60 -12.44 -34.98 -3.96
CA VAL A 60 -13.20 -35.95 -4.76
C VAL A 60 -13.15 -37.30 -4.06
N GLU A 61 -14.32 -37.83 -3.75
CA GLU A 61 -14.50 -39.13 -3.12
C GLU A 61 -15.28 -40.02 -4.10
N ASP A 62 -14.75 -41.19 -4.43
CA ASP A 62 -15.47 -42.19 -5.23
C ASP A 62 -16.29 -43.06 -4.27
N GLU A 63 -17.61 -42.84 -4.20
CA GLU A 63 -18.54 -43.61 -3.37
C GLU A 63 -19.41 -44.51 -4.27
N GLY A 64 -19.00 -45.78 -4.41
CA GLY A 64 -19.63 -46.71 -5.34
C GLY A 64 -19.40 -46.31 -6.80
N ASP A 65 -20.47 -46.21 -7.58
CA ASP A 65 -20.43 -45.79 -9.00
C ASP A 65 -20.54 -44.27 -9.19
N ALA A 66 -20.64 -43.49 -8.11
CA ALA A 66 -20.86 -42.04 -8.16
C ALA A 66 -19.68 -41.26 -7.56
N ARG A 67 -19.12 -40.37 -8.37
CA ARG A 67 -18.10 -39.42 -7.93
C ARG A 67 -18.73 -38.27 -7.16
N GLN A 68 -18.42 -38.17 -5.87
CA GLN A 68 -18.89 -37.11 -4.98
C GLN A 68 -17.82 -36.05 -4.77
N MET A 69 -18.28 -34.81 -4.65
CA MET A 69 -17.46 -33.62 -4.47
C MET A 69 -17.77 -33.01 -3.11
N ARG A 70 -16.72 -32.66 -2.37
CA ARG A 70 -16.81 -31.98 -1.07
C ARG A 70 -15.98 -30.71 -1.09
N ALA A 71 -16.52 -29.59 -0.61
CA ALA A 71 -15.70 -28.41 -0.40
C ALA A 71 -14.69 -28.65 0.72
N VAL A 72 -13.44 -28.25 0.49
CA VAL A 72 -12.48 -28.06 1.59
C VAL A 72 -13.04 -26.96 2.51
N PRO A 73 -12.92 -27.07 3.85
CA PRO A 73 -13.38 -26.02 4.75
C PRO A 73 -12.82 -24.64 4.37
N ALA A 74 -13.66 -23.61 4.40
CA ALA A 74 -13.28 -22.27 3.95
C ALA A 74 -12.06 -21.71 4.68
N GLU A 75 -11.99 -21.89 6.00
CA GLU A 75 -10.86 -21.42 6.78
C GLU A 75 -9.54 -22.08 6.35
N GLU A 76 -9.58 -23.38 6.07
CA GLU A 76 -8.41 -24.15 5.61
C GLU A 76 -7.96 -23.68 4.21
N LEU A 77 -8.91 -23.54 3.28
CA LEU A 77 -8.64 -23.06 1.93
C LEU A 77 -8.03 -21.65 1.96
N LEU A 78 -8.67 -20.71 2.68
CA LEU A 78 -8.22 -19.31 2.74
C LEU A 78 -6.85 -19.17 3.42
N THR A 79 -6.61 -19.93 4.51
CA THR A 79 -5.31 -19.96 5.18
C THR A 79 -4.21 -20.52 4.28
N ARG A 80 -4.52 -21.52 3.45
CA ARG A 80 -3.55 -22.06 2.47
C ARG A 80 -3.27 -21.07 1.35
N LEU A 81 -4.31 -20.46 0.75
CA LEU A 81 -4.15 -19.45 -0.31
C LEU A 81 -3.31 -18.26 0.16
N SER A 82 -3.54 -17.79 1.39
CA SER A 82 -2.73 -16.72 2.00
C SER A 82 -1.24 -17.11 2.08
N ARG A 83 -0.93 -18.32 2.58
CA ARG A 83 0.45 -18.81 2.67
C ARG A 83 1.12 -18.96 1.30
N GLU A 84 0.42 -19.53 0.32
CA GLU A 84 0.91 -19.68 -1.05
C GLU A 84 1.18 -18.31 -1.69
N PHE A 85 0.29 -17.33 -1.49
CA PHE A 85 0.47 -15.97 -1.99
C PHE A 85 1.74 -15.32 -1.40
N GLN A 86 1.96 -15.41 -0.09
CA GLN A 86 3.16 -14.88 0.55
C GLN A 86 4.43 -15.55 0.01
N ALA A 87 4.41 -16.87 -0.20
CA ALA A 87 5.54 -17.59 -0.79
C ALA A 87 5.83 -17.16 -2.23
N HIS A 88 4.79 -17.04 -3.07
CA HIS A 88 4.93 -16.56 -4.46
C HIS A 88 5.42 -15.11 -4.51
N GLN A 89 4.92 -14.24 -3.62
CA GLN A 89 5.37 -12.86 -3.51
C GLN A 89 6.87 -12.80 -3.17
N LYS A 90 7.33 -13.61 -2.22
CA LYS A 90 8.75 -13.70 -1.86
C LYS A 90 9.60 -14.20 -3.04
N ALA A 91 9.20 -15.28 -3.71
CA ALA A 91 9.92 -15.83 -4.85
C ALA A 91 10.00 -14.83 -6.02
N ALA A 92 8.91 -14.10 -6.30
CA ALA A 92 8.87 -13.06 -7.32
C ALA A 92 9.82 -11.91 -6.97
N ARG A 93 9.83 -11.43 -5.72
CA ARG A 93 10.79 -10.42 -5.26
C ARG A 93 12.23 -10.84 -5.48
N GLU A 94 12.59 -12.07 -5.10
CA GLU A 94 13.95 -12.61 -5.29
C GLU A 94 14.33 -12.80 -6.77
N ALA A 95 13.36 -13.16 -7.62
CA ALA A 95 13.57 -13.26 -9.06
C ALA A 95 13.82 -11.87 -9.68
N PHE A 96 13.00 -10.88 -9.34
CA PHE A 96 13.14 -9.52 -9.89
C PHE A 96 14.35 -8.79 -9.34
N ALA A 97 14.73 -8.98 -8.07
CA ALA A 97 15.95 -8.40 -7.51
C ALA A 97 17.22 -8.83 -8.28
N ARG A 98 17.23 -10.03 -8.89
CA ARG A 98 18.36 -10.52 -9.70
C ARG A 98 18.42 -9.93 -11.11
N VAL A 99 17.30 -9.41 -11.62
CA VAL A 99 17.19 -8.88 -12.99
C VAL A 99 17.15 -7.35 -13.01
N ALA A 100 16.70 -6.74 -11.92
CA ALA A 100 16.69 -5.29 -11.75
C ALA A 100 18.11 -4.75 -11.81
N ARG A 101 18.44 -4.01 -12.88
CA ARG A 101 19.60 -3.12 -12.87
C ARG A 101 19.27 -1.96 -11.95
N PRO A 102 20.21 -1.52 -11.08
CA PRO A 102 20.10 -0.23 -10.43
C PRO A 102 20.31 0.84 -11.49
N THR A 103 19.29 1.13 -12.27
CA THR A 103 19.18 2.42 -12.94
C THR A 103 18.64 3.37 -11.89
N GLU A 104 19.34 4.48 -11.66
CA GLU A 104 18.73 5.68 -11.07
C GLU A 104 17.44 5.94 -11.86
N ASP A 105 16.30 5.60 -11.26
CA ASP A 105 15.04 5.66 -11.94
C ASP A 105 14.52 7.08 -11.85
N GLU A 106 15.02 7.92 -12.76
CA GLU A 106 14.56 9.31 -12.91
C GLU A 106 13.12 9.41 -13.44
N ARG A 107 12.44 8.28 -13.65
CA ARG A 107 11.05 8.29 -14.07
C ARG A 107 10.17 8.91 -13.01
N VAL A 108 9.14 9.56 -13.53
CA VAL A 108 8.06 10.13 -12.77
C VAL A 108 6.83 9.25 -13.00
N TYR A 109 6.17 8.88 -11.91
CA TYR A 109 4.94 8.11 -11.87
C TYR A 109 3.80 9.01 -11.45
N THR A 110 2.61 8.76 -11.98
CA THR A 110 1.42 9.51 -11.58
C THR A 110 0.36 8.56 -11.02
N PHE A 111 -0.19 8.92 -9.87
CA PHE A 111 -1.27 8.21 -9.21
C PHE A 111 -2.55 9.05 -9.27
N ARG A 112 -3.61 8.40 -9.77
CA ARG A 112 -4.99 8.91 -9.85
C ARG A 112 -5.91 8.28 -8.80
N SER A 113 -5.33 7.58 -7.83
CA SER A 113 -6.02 6.92 -6.74
C SER A 113 -5.36 7.32 -5.45
N VAL A 114 -6.16 7.77 -4.49
CA VAL A 114 -5.74 8.12 -3.13
C VAL A 114 -5.05 6.93 -2.48
N ASP A 115 -5.70 5.77 -2.46
CA ASP A 115 -5.15 4.54 -1.88
C ASP A 115 -3.81 4.15 -2.48
N ALA A 116 -3.68 4.26 -3.81
CA ALA A 116 -2.42 3.93 -4.50
C ALA A 116 -1.30 4.91 -4.15
N ALA A 117 -1.62 6.21 -4.05
CA ALA A 117 -0.66 7.24 -3.65
C ALA A 117 -0.22 7.08 -2.19
N LEU A 118 -1.17 6.83 -1.28
CA LEU A 118 -0.88 6.59 0.14
C LEU A 118 -0.10 5.30 0.34
N ALA A 119 -0.41 4.22 -0.38
CA ALA A 119 0.39 2.99 -0.37
C ALA A 119 1.84 3.27 -0.81
N GLN A 120 2.02 4.06 -1.87
CA GLN A 120 3.35 4.44 -2.33
C GLN A 120 4.09 5.32 -1.30
N ALA A 121 3.40 6.23 -0.61
CA ALA A 121 3.97 7.05 0.46
C ALA A 121 4.46 6.16 1.62
N ARG A 122 3.64 5.20 2.06
CA ARG A 122 4.00 4.23 3.11
C ARG A 122 5.23 3.41 2.75
N ASP A 123 5.27 2.91 1.52
CA ASP A 123 6.45 2.17 1.04
C ASP A 123 7.71 3.04 1.07
N ARG A 124 7.61 4.35 0.75
CA ARG A 124 8.76 5.26 0.84
C ARG A 124 9.16 5.56 2.28
N LEU A 125 8.20 5.77 3.17
CA LEU A 125 8.47 5.97 4.60
C LEU A 125 9.14 4.74 5.22
N ALA A 126 8.74 3.52 4.83
CA ALA A 126 9.37 2.29 5.28
C ALA A 126 10.84 2.17 4.84
N GLU A 127 11.21 2.76 3.70
CA GLU A 127 12.57 2.80 3.16
C GLU A 127 13.44 3.92 3.75
N ALA A 128 12.87 4.83 4.55
CA ALA A 128 13.57 6.01 5.07
C ALA A 128 14.69 5.65 6.06
N THR A 129 15.86 6.28 5.88
CA THR A 129 17.08 6.00 6.65
C THR A 129 17.73 7.20 7.32
N GLN A 130 17.49 8.43 6.85
CA GLN A 130 18.16 9.62 7.37
C GLN A 130 17.18 10.74 7.72
N VAL A 131 16.32 11.14 6.78
CA VAL A 131 15.44 12.29 6.95
C VAL A 131 14.16 12.17 6.11
N VAL A 132 13.06 12.61 6.70
CA VAL A 132 11.76 12.81 6.05
C VAL A 132 11.32 14.25 6.26
N VAL A 133 11.01 14.94 5.17
CA VAL A 133 10.32 16.24 5.20
C VAL A 133 9.03 16.13 4.42
N ALA A 134 7.93 16.63 4.98
CA ALA A 134 6.61 16.51 4.36
C ALA A 134 5.72 17.72 4.63
N ALA A 135 4.76 17.98 3.73
CA ALA A 135 3.58 18.80 3.98
C ALA A 135 2.36 17.90 3.73
N LEU A 136 1.57 17.68 4.78
CA LEU A 136 0.47 16.70 4.80
C LEU A 136 -0.82 17.38 5.24
N GLY A 137 -1.82 17.33 4.38
CA GLY A 137 -3.20 17.67 4.72
C GLY A 137 -3.83 16.63 5.67
N GLU A 138 -5.05 16.90 6.13
CA GLU A 138 -5.75 16.08 7.14
C GLU A 138 -5.84 14.60 6.74
N GLU A 139 -6.25 14.33 5.50
CA GLU A 139 -6.42 12.96 4.98
C GLU A 139 -5.08 12.21 4.90
N ALA A 140 -4.04 12.88 4.39
CA ALA A 140 -2.71 12.29 4.26
C ALA A 140 -2.08 12.03 5.64
N LEU A 141 -2.19 12.98 6.56
CA LEU A 141 -1.65 12.88 7.91
C LEU A 141 -2.33 11.74 8.68
N ALA A 142 -3.66 11.68 8.67
CA ALA A 142 -4.41 10.62 9.35
C ALA A 142 -4.05 9.23 8.81
N ALA A 143 -3.85 9.11 7.50
CA ALA A 143 -3.51 7.83 6.87
C ALA A 143 -2.06 7.36 7.10
N LEU A 144 -1.12 8.29 7.36
CA LEU A 144 0.32 8.01 7.47
C LEU A 144 0.86 8.15 8.90
N GLN A 145 0.01 8.45 9.88
CA GLN A 145 0.43 8.75 11.26
C GLN A 145 1.24 7.61 11.88
N GLU A 146 0.79 6.35 11.73
CA GLU A 146 1.50 5.18 12.26
C GLU A 146 2.86 4.98 11.57
N ASP A 147 2.92 5.17 10.25
CA ASP A 147 4.16 5.05 9.48
C ASP A 147 5.19 6.12 9.87
N LEU A 148 4.74 7.36 10.08
CA LEU A 148 5.58 8.48 10.52
C LEU A 148 6.11 8.26 11.95
N ALA A 149 5.27 7.74 12.85
CA ALA A 149 5.70 7.34 14.19
C ALA A 149 6.78 6.25 14.12
N ALA A 150 6.57 5.22 13.30
CA ALA A 150 7.55 4.16 13.09
C ALA A 150 8.86 4.68 12.46
N VAL A 151 8.83 5.73 11.65
CA VAL A 151 10.03 6.40 11.11
C VAL A 151 10.80 7.09 12.23
N ARG A 152 10.12 7.87 13.07
CA ARG A 152 10.74 8.56 14.22
C ARG A 152 11.35 7.56 15.21
N GLU A 153 10.68 6.43 15.47
CA GLU A 153 11.19 5.37 16.36
C GLU A 153 12.50 4.74 15.85
N ARG A 154 12.74 4.74 14.53
CA ARG A 154 14.01 4.29 13.94
C ARG A 154 15.14 5.33 14.08
N GLY A 155 14.87 6.50 14.65
CA GLY A 155 15.82 7.60 14.79
C GLY A 155 16.05 8.38 13.49
N VAL A 156 15.14 8.26 12.53
CA VAL A 156 15.14 9.08 11.31
C VAL A 156 14.60 10.47 11.67
N ASP A 157 15.24 11.53 11.21
CA ASP A 157 14.78 12.91 11.46
C ASP A 157 13.51 13.19 10.64
N VAL A 158 12.44 13.66 11.29
CA VAL A 158 11.15 13.90 10.65
C VAL A 158 10.69 15.31 10.95
N ALA A 159 10.32 16.06 9.91
CA ALA A 159 9.64 17.33 10.06
C ALA A 159 8.49 17.50 9.09
N LEU A 160 7.41 18.09 9.59
CA LEU A 160 6.13 18.14 8.91
C LEU A 160 5.59 19.56 8.88
N LEU A 161 4.98 19.92 7.77
CA LEU A 161 3.94 20.95 7.71
C LEU A 161 2.59 20.23 7.74
N THR A 162 1.66 20.76 8.51
CA THR A 162 0.29 20.25 8.64
C THR A 162 -0.69 21.40 8.62
N VAL A 163 -2.00 21.10 8.60
CA VAL A 163 -3.04 22.13 8.57
C VAL A 163 -3.05 22.98 9.84
N ASP A 164 -2.84 22.37 11.00
CA ASP A 164 -2.99 23.03 12.31
C ASP A 164 -1.67 23.12 13.11
N GLY A 165 -0.55 22.70 12.52
CA GLY A 165 0.71 22.54 13.25
C GLY A 165 0.66 21.45 14.32
N GLY A 166 1.65 21.42 15.21
CA GLY A 166 1.70 20.42 16.27
C GLY A 166 2.90 20.56 17.19
N GLU A 167 3.20 19.49 17.92
CA GLU A 167 4.38 19.43 18.78
C GLU A 167 5.60 18.91 18.01
N GLU A 168 6.77 19.46 18.33
CA GLU A 168 8.09 18.94 17.98
C GLU A 168 8.32 18.65 16.48
N ASP A 169 8.81 19.69 15.78
CA ASP A 169 9.11 19.66 14.36
C ASP A 169 7.89 19.42 13.45
N ILE A 170 6.69 19.74 13.96
CA ILE A 170 5.42 19.78 13.22
C ILE A 170 4.91 21.22 13.25
N PHE A 171 4.82 21.85 12.08
CA PHE A 171 4.51 23.27 11.92
C PHE A 171 3.24 23.47 11.10
N GLU A 172 2.61 24.63 11.23
CA GLU A 172 1.45 25.00 10.41
C GLU A 172 1.88 25.41 8.99
N GLY A 173 1.13 25.00 7.97
CA GLY A 173 1.31 25.51 6.60
C GLY A 173 0.97 24.57 5.44
N ALA A 174 0.36 23.40 5.70
CA ALA A 174 -0.11 22.52 4.63
C ALA A 174 -1.56 22.81 4.22
N ASP A 175 -1.87 22.64 2.93
CA ASP A 175 -3.27 22.63 2.47
C ASP A 175 -3.98 21.32 2.91
N SER A 176 -5.30 21.36 3.09
CA SER A 176 -6.07 20.23 3.63
C SER A 176 -6.06 18.96 2.76
N ASP A 177 -5.86 19.10 1.45
CA ASP A 177 -5.79 17.99 0.49
C ASP A 177 -4.36 17.65 0.04
N GLU A 178 -3.35 18.23 0.68
CA GLU A 178 -1.97 18.16 0.24
C GLU A 178 -1.28 16.85 0.61
N LEU A 179 -0.49 16.33 -0.34
CA LEU A 179 0.52 15.30 -0.09
C LEU A 179 1.82 15.72 -0.79
N ARG A 180 2.71 16.34 -0.04
CA ARG A 180 4.12 16.52 -0.40
C ARG A 180 4.98 15.77 0.60
N LEU A 181 5.86 14.92 0.11
CA LEU A 181 6.71 14.07 0.92
C LEU A 181 8.04 13.89 0.20
N ALA A 182 9.16 14.13 0.89
CA ALA A 182 10.49 13.75 0.44
C ALA A 182 11.17 12.88 1.49
N VAL A 183 11.80 11.81 1.01
CA VAL A 183 12.51 10.82 1.83
C VAL A 183 13.96 10.74 1.36
N ASP A 184 14.88 11.03 2.26
CA ASP A 184 16.34 10.97 2.08
C ASP A 184 16.85 11.74 0.84
N ALA A 185 16.08 12.72 0.34
CA ALA A 185 16.29 13.37 -0.97
C ALA A 185 16.47 12.40 -2.16
N ARG A 186 15.92 11.18 -2.05
CA ARG A 186 16.02 10.11 -3.05
C ARG A 186 14.68 9.63 -3.56
N ALA A 187 13.61 9.91 -2.83
CA ALA A 187 12.27 9.71 -3.29
C ALA A 187 11.40 10.89 -2.89
N ALA A 188 10.46 11.26 -3.75
CA ALA A 188 9.44 12.23 -3.39
C ALA A 188 8.10 11.92 -4.02
N LEU A 189 7.03 12.36 -3.33
CA LEU A 189 5.66 12.41 -3.79
C LEU A 189 5.16 13.85 -3.65
N VAL A 190 4.45 14.36 -4.65
CA VAL A 190 3.90 15.73 -4.66
C VAL A 190 2.54 15.71 -5.36
N GLY A 191 1.53 16.25 -4.71
CA GLY A 191 0.24 16.51 -5.33
C GLY A 191 -0.88 16.70 -4.32
N ARG A 192 -2.12 16.45 -4.77
CA ARG A 192 -3.34 16.54 -3.96
C ARG A 192 -4.15 15.24 -3.98
N LEU A 193 -4.75 14.87 -2.86
CA LEU A 193 -5.55 13.63 -2.67
C LEU A 193 -7.05 13.80 -2.91
N GLY A 194 -7.58 15.03 -3.06
CA GLY A 194 -9.02 15.32 -3.14
C GLY A 194 -9.81 14.68 -4.30
N ILE A 195 -10.94 15.29 -4.70
CA ILE A 195 -11.95 14.66 -5.60
C ILE A 195 -11.39 14.24 -6.98
N ASP A 196 -10.28 14.83 -7.44
CA ASP A 196 -9.49 14.34 -8.59
C ASP A 196 -8.01 14.25 -8.19
N PRO A 197 -7.59 13.14 -7.56
CA PRO A 197 -6.24 13.05 -7.03
C PRO A 197 -5.23 13.00 -8.17
N TRP A 198 -4.17 13.80 -8.04
CA TRP A 198 -3.06 13.83 -8.99
C TRP A 198 -1.77 13.91 -8.20
N ILE A 199 -1.21 12.74 -7.88
CA ILE A 199 0.05 12.63 -7.16
C ILE A 199 1.15 12.22 -8.13
N VAL A 200 2.22 13.01 -8.13
CA VAL A 200 3.44 12.79 -8.90
C VAL A 200 4.49 12.22 -7.96
N ALA A 201 5.02 11.04 -8.27
CA ALA A 201 6.08 10.41 -7.49
C ALA A 201 7.32 10.16 -8.34
N SER A 202 8.50 10.28 -7.75
CA SER A 202 9.74 9.88 -8.42
C SER A 202 10.76 9.34 -7.42
N ARG A 203 11.64 8.47 -7.93
CA ARG A 203 12.88 8.03 -7.28
C ARG A 203 14.12 8.71 -7.87
N GLY A 204 13.92 9.68 -8.76
CA GLY A 204 14.98 10.50 -9.32
C GLY A 204 15.50 11.46 -8.27
N THR A 205 16.82 11.46 -8.07
CA THR A 205 17.52 12.33 -7.11
C THR A 205 17.24 13.80 -7.38
N THR A 206 17.26 14.24 -8.64
CA THR A 206 17.00 15.65 -9.01
C THR A 206 15.61 16.12 -8.58
N PHE A 207 14.56 15.32 -8.84
CA PHE A 207 13.20 15.66 -8.43
C PHE A 207 13.06 15.62 -6.90
N ALA A 208 13.53 14.54 -6.29
CA ALA A 208 13.43 14.36 -4.85
C ALA A 208 14.21 15.43 -4.07
N GLU A 209 15.40 15.81 -4.52
CA GLU A 209 16.21 16.86 -3.91
C GLU A 209 15.53 18.24 -4.04
N GLY A 210 14.94 18.54 -5.20
CA GLY A 210 14.18 19.78 -5.39
C GLY A 210 13.00 19.89 -4.42
N VAL A 211 12.20 18.83 -4.31
CA VAL A 211 11.06 18.77 -3.37
C VAL A 211 11.55 18.85 -1.93
N HIS A 212 12.61 18.11 -1.57
CA HIS A 212 13.22 18.12 -0.24
C HIS A 212 13.65 19.52 0.16
N ARG A 213 14.42 20.21 -0.70
CA ARG A 213 14.91 21.57 -0.42
C ARG A 213 13.77 22.57 -0.27
N GLY A 214 12.73 22.46 -1.10
CA GLY A 214 11.53 23.30 -1.00
C GLY A 214 10.83 23.13 0.35
N LEU A 215 10.50 21.88 0.72
CA LEU A 215 9.86 21.56 1.98
C LEU A 215 10.73 21.95 3.20
N ALA A 216 12.03 21.67 3.17
CA ALA A 216 12.94 22.05 4.25
C ALA A 216 13.00 23.57 4.45
N ALA A 217 12.92 24.34 3.36
CA ALA A 217 12.86 25.80 3.43
C ALA A 217 11.52 26.30 4.00
N GLU A 218 10.39 25.74 3.54
CA GLU A 218 9.06 26.09 4.07
C GLU A 218 8.95 25.77 5.57
N ILE A 219 9.41 24.58 6.00
CA ILE A 219 9.48 24.18 7.41
C ILE A 219 10.34 25.14 8.22
N ALA A 220 11.53 25.50 7.72
CA ALA A 220 12.40 26.44 8.43
C ALA A 220 11.76 27.83 8.58
N LEU A 221 11.04 28.30 7.55
CA LEU A 221 10.31 29.56 7.60
C LEU A 221 9.14 29.50 8.59
N ALA A 222 8.38 28.41 8.62
CA ALA A 222 7.31 28.20 9.59
C ALA A 222 7.86 28.17 11.02
N HIS A 223 8.97 27.46 11.25
CA HIS A 223 9.63 27.45 12.56
C HIS A 223 10.10 28.85 12.97
N ILE A 224 10.74 29.61 12.07
CA ILE A 224 11.15 30.98 12.36
C ILE A 224 9.94 31.88 12.66
N HIS A 225 8.83 31.67 11.96
CA HIS A 225 7.59 32.43 12.17
C HIS A 225 7.05 32.20 13.58
N GLU A 226 6.86 30.96 14.00
CA GLU A 226 6.42 30.60 15.36
C GLU A 226 7.37 31.17 16.44
N GLU A 227 8.68 31.05 16.23
CA GLU A 227 9.68 31.59 17.14
C GLU A 227 9.56 33.12 17.27
N LEU A 228 9.29 33.83 16.17
CA LEU A 228 9.08 35.28 16.19
C LEU A 228 7.78 35.67 16.92
N GLU A 229 6.70 34.91 16.74
CA GLU A 229 5.43 35.13 17.45
C GLU A 229 5.58 34.94 18.96
N ASP A 230 6.41 34.00 19.38
CA ASP A 230 6.82 33.78 20.77
C ASP A 230 7.74 34.87 21.34
N GLY A 231 8.09 35.88 20.54
CA GLY A 231 9.04 36.93 20.94
C GLY A 231 10.47 36.43 21.10
N ALA A 232 10.87 35.40 20.36
CA ALA A 232 12.22 34.84 20.41
C ALA A 232 13.29 35.87 20.02
N GLY A 233 14.40 35.85 20.75
CA GLY A 233 15.60 36.58 20.37
C GLY A 233 16.38 35.91 19.23
N SER A 234 17.31 36.66 18.62
CA SER A 234 18.15 36.22 17.49
C SER A 234 18.83 34.85 17.66
N LYS A 235 19.16 34.43 18.90
CA LYS A 235 19.80 33.14 19.17
C LYS A 235 18.87 31.93 18.93
N ARG A 236 17.57 32.07 19.24
CA ARG A 236 16.55 31.04 19.01
C ARG A 236 16.25 30.91 17.50
N ILE A 237 16.12 32.05 16.82
CA ILE A 237 15.98 32.12 15.35
C ILE A 237 17.19 31.50 14.62
N SER A 238 18.40 31.78 15.08
CA SER A 238 19.62 31.17 14.51
C SER A 238 19.61 29.64 14.65
N ARG A 239 19.09 29.12 15.77
CA ARG A 239 18.98 27.68 15.99
C ARG A 239 17.91 27.04 15.08
N ALA A 240 16.81 27.74 14.83
CA ALA A 240 15.80 27.31 13.85
C ALA A 240 16.41 27.20 12.44
N LEU A 241 17.26 28.17 12.05
CA LEU A 241 17.99 28.12 10.78
C LEU A 241 19.05 27.01 10.72
N GLU A 242 19.70 26.67 11.83
CA GLU A 242 20.65 25.54 11.90
C GLU A 242 19.95 24.18 11.74
N LYS A 243 18.65 24.11 12.02
CA LYS A 243 17.80 22.93 11.75
C LYS A 243 17.34 22.85 10.28
N LEU A 244 17.96 23.59 9.36
CA LEU A 244 17.70 23.37 7.93
C LEU A 244 18.07 21.92 7.59
N ARG A 245 17.05 21.08 7.47
CA ARG A 245 17.16 19.66 7.10
C ARG A 245 17.54 19.56 5.64
N LEU A 246 18.75 19.99 5.31
CA LEU A 246 19.27 19.95 3.94
C LEU A 246 19.34 18.50 3.46
N PRO A 247 19.24 18.28 2.14
CA PRO A 247 19.45 16.97 1.56
C PRO A 247 20.74 16.34 2.10
N PRO A 248 20.71 15.07 2.54
CA PRO A 248 21.93 14.38 2.94
C PRO A 248 22.89 14.35 1.74
N GLN A 249 24.17 14.63 1.97
CA GLN A 249 25.16 14.60 0.89
C GLN A 249 25.26 13.19 0.32
N SER A 250 25.14 13.06 -1.00
CA SER A 250 25.40 11.81 -1.70
C SER A 250 26.85 11.39 -1.44
N ARG A 251 27.03 10.17 -0.90
CA ARG A 251 28.32 9.49 -0.93
C ARG A 251 28.49 8.76 -2.26
#